data_AF-A0A2G9RFK1-F1
#
_entry.id   AF-A0A2G9RFK1-F1
#
_cell.length_a   1.000
_cell.length_b   1.000
_cell.length_c   1.000
_cell.angle_alpha   90.00
_cell.angle_beta   90.00
_cell.angle_gamma   90.00
#
_symmetry.space_group_name_H-M   'P 1'
#
loop_
_entity.id
_entity.type
_entity.pdbx_description
1 polymer ?
#
loop_
_entity_poly.entity_id
_entity_poly.type
_entity_poly.pdbx_seq_one_letter_code
_entity_poly.pdbx_strand_id
1 'polypeptide(L)'
;ENLIKGIADKMADSGWRELGYVYISIDDCWALKSRDSNGQLQPDPERFPSGMKALADYVHARGLKLGIYADMGNFTCGGYPGTTLDTIQIDADTFASWEVDMLKFDGCYSNSSEKALGL
;
A
#
# COMPACT_ATOMS: atom_id res chain seq x y z
N GLU A 1 11.81 -1.21 -2.65
CA GLU A 1 12.15 -0.22 -1.61
C GLU A 1 13.07 0.88 -2.13
N ASN A 2 14.28 0.54 -2.62
CA ASN A 2 15.26 1.55 -3.08
C ASN A 2 14.73 2.53 -4.14
N LEU A 3 13.91 2.04 -5.09
CA LEU A 3 13.25 2.92 -6.07
C LEU A 3 12.37 3.97 -5.39
N ILE A 4 11.54 3.57 -4.42
CA ILE A 4 10.64 4.46 -3.69
C ILE A 4 11.43 5.44 -2.84
N LYS A 5 12.50 4.99 -2.17
CA LYS A 5 13.41 5.85 -1.42
C LYS A 5 14.07 6.91 -2.32
N GLY A 6 14.58 6.52 -3.48
CA GLY A 6 15.17 7.44 -4.45
C GLY A 6 14.17 8.47 -4.99
N ILE A 7 12.91 8.07 -5.22
CA ILE A 7 11.84 9.01 -5.59
C ILE A 7 11.55 9.98 -4.43
N ALA A 8 11.52 9.49 -3.19
CA ALA A 8 11.31 10.33 -2.00
C ALA A 8 12.41 11.38 -1.83
N ASP A 9 13.69 10.99 -1.98
CA ASP A 9 14.81 11.94 -2.00
C ASP A 9 14.62 12.99 -3.09
N LYS A 10 14.30 12.57 -4.33
CA LYS A 10 14.12 13.51 -5.44
C LYS A 10 12.94 14.46 -5.25
N MET A 11 11.82 13.98 -4.72
CA MET A 11 10.66 14.83 -4.44
C MET A 11 10.95 15.84 -3.34
N ALA A 12 11.72 15.45 -2.31
CA ALA A 12 12.11 16.32 -1.22
C ALA A 12 13.17 17.36 -1.61
N ASP A 13 14.13 16.98 -2.47
CA ASP A 13 15.28 17.82 -2.81
C ASP A 13 15.07 18.69 -4.05
N SER A 14 14.09 18.37 -4.90
CA SER A 14 13.91 19.03 -6.22
C SER A 14 12.73 20.01 -6.27
N GLY A 15 12.17 20.42 -5.12
CA GLY A 15 11.11 21.43 -5.05
C GLY A 15 9.67 20.91 -5.22
N TRP A 16 9.48 19.61 -5.48
CA TRP A 16 8.14 19.04 -5.72
C TRP A 16 7.26 19.10 -4.48
N ARG A 17 7.84 18.81 -3.32
CA ARG A 17 7.15 18.89 -2.03
C ARG A 17 6.63 20.31 -1.77
N GLU A 18 7.43 21.33 -2.06
CA GLU A 18 7.10 22.75 -1.88
C GLU A 18 5.98 23.20 -2.85
N LEU A 19 5.86 22.52 -3.99
CA LEU A 19 4.74 22.69 -4.93
C LEU A 19 3.48 21.89 -4.55
N GLY A 20 3.50 21.17 -3.43
CA GLY A 20 2.36 20.42 -2.89
C GLY A 20 2.29 18.94 -3.27
N TYR A 21 3.29 18.42 -4.01
CA TYR A 21 3.36 17.00 -4.33
C TYR A 21 3.95 16.23 -3.15
N VAL A 22 3.07 15.75 -2.26
CA VAL A 22 3.48 15.13 -0.99
C VAL A 22 3.26 13.62 -0.93
N TYR A 23 2.47 13.02 -1.82
CA TYR A 23 2.19 11.58 -1.78
C TYR A 23 3.11 10.80 -2.73
N ILE A 24 3.69 9.72 -2.22
CA ILE A 24 4.29 8.65 -3.03
C ILE A 24 3.43 7.41 -2.83
N SER A 25 2.78 6.95 -3.90
CA SER A 25 1.84 5.83 -3.84
C SER A 25 2.43 4.60 -4.51
N ILE A 26 2.50 3.51 -3.76
CA ILE A 26 2.87 2.20 -4.29
C ILE A 26 1.60 1.58 -4.86
N ASP A 27 1.66 1.20 -6.13
CA ASP A 27 0.55 0.55 -6.82
C ASP A 27 0.58 -0.98 -6.60
N ASP A 28 -0.17 -1.72 -7.42
CA ASP A 28 -0.24 -3.17 -7.32
C ASP A 28 1.15 -3.86 -7.40
N CYS A 29 1.19 -5.15 -7.07
CA CYS A 29 2.38 -5.99 -7.05
C CYS A 29 3.38 -5.73 -5.92
N TRP A 30 2.99 -5.09 -4.82
CA TRP A 30 3.89 -4.87 -3.68
C TRP A 30 3.98 -6.06 -2.72
N ALA A 31 2.92 -6.86 -2.66
CA ALA A 31 2.77 -7.95 -1.69
C ALA A 31 3.31 -9.30 -2.20
N LEU A 32 3.47 -10.26 -1.28
CA LEU A 32 3.56 -11.68 -1.62
C LEU A 32 2.23 -12.18 -2.21
N LYS A 33 2.28 -13.29 -2.96
CA LYS A 33 1.07 -13.95 -3.49
C LYS A 33 0.25 -14.72 -2.45
N SER A 34 0.69 -14.72 -1.20
CA SER A 34 0.02 -15.40 -0.09
C SER A 34 0.03 -14.51 1.16
N ARG A 35 -1.07 -14.56 1.91
CA ARG A 35 -1.16 -14.01 3.27
C ARG A 35 -0.35 -14.89 4.25
N ASP A 36 0.01 -14.33 5.40
CA ASP A 36 0.67 -15.10 6.47
C ASP A 36 -0.29 -16.03 7.21
N SER A 37 0.20 -16.73 8.24
CA SER A 37 -0.63 -17.64 9.06
C SER A 37 -1.73 -16.92 9.85
N ASN A 38 -1.64 -15.62 10.04
CA ASN A 38 -2.64 -14.79 10.73
C ASN A 38 -3.62 -14.14 9.73
N GLY A 39 -3.47 -14.39 8.43
CA GLY A 39 -4.29 -13.81 7.38
C GLY A 39 -3.86 -12.40 6.96
N GLN A 40 -2.71 -11.89 7.42
CA GLN A 40 -2.22 -10.55 7.08
C GLN A 40 -1.55 -10.52 5.71
N LEU A 41 -1.74 -9.42 4.99
CA LEU A 41 -0.96 -9.10 3.79
C LEU A 41 0.52 -8.94 4.16
N GLN A 42 1.40 -9.52 3.35
CA GLN A 42 2.84 -9.47 3.58
C GLN A 42 3.52 -8.74 2.42
N PRO A 43 4.38 -7.74 2.67
CA PRO A 43 5.19 -7.16 1.60
C PRO A 43 6.16 -8.21 1.05
N ASP A 44 6.41 -8.16 -0.24
CA ASP A 44 7.44 -9.00 -0.87
C ASP A 44 8.82 -8.64 -0.27
N PRO A 45 9.53 -9.56 0.42
CA PRO A 45 10.78 -9.27 1.10
C PRO A 45 11.95 -9.01 0.14
N GLU A 46 11.87 -9.44 -1.13
CA GLU A 46 12.87 -9.09 -2.14
C GLU A 46 12.70 -7.63 -2.56
N ARG A 47 11.44 -7.17 -2.66
CA ARG A 47 11.13 -5.78 -3.02
C ARG A 47 11.27 -4.84 -1.83
N PHE A 48 10.84 -5.25 -0.65
CA PHE A 48 10.75 -4.46 0.57
C PHE A 48 11.45 -5.16 1.74
N PRO A 49 12.79 -5.32 1.66
CA PRO A 49 13.55 -6.08 2.66
C PRO A 49 13.48 -5.47 4.07
N SER A 50 13.22 -4.17 4.19
CA SER A 50 13.04 -3.50 5.49
C SER A 50 11.59 -3.48 5.98
N GLY A 51 10.64 -3.97 5.17
CA GLY A 51 9.21 -3.88 5.43
C GLY A 51 8.59 -2.51 5.13
N MET A 52 7.25 -2.44 5.17
CA MET A 52 6.49 -1.24 4.79
C MET A 52 6.58 -0.13 5.82
N LYS A 53 6.58 -0.44 7.12
CA LYS A 53 6.72 0.55 8.20
C LYS A 53 8.03 1.33 8.08
N ALA A 54 9.15 0.65 7.86
CA ALA A 54 10.44 1.31 7.68
C ALA A 54 10.49 2.19 6.43
N LEU A 55 9.75 1.81 5.37
CA LEU A 55 9.59 2.63 4.19
C LEU A 55 8.72 3.87 4.46
N ALA A 56 7.62 3.72 5.20
CA ALA A 56 6.78 4.84 5.62
C ALA A 56 7.58 5.84 6.45
N ASP A 57 8.30 5.37 7.49
CA ASP A 57 9.19 6.20 8.31
C ASP A 57 10.19 6.99 7.48
N TYR A 58 10.80 6.34 6.47
CA TYR A 58 11.75 6.98 5.58
C TYR A 58 11.10 8.08 4.72
N VAL A 59 9.89 7.84 4.21
CA VAL A 59 9.11 8.80 3.42
C VAL A 59 8.65 9.97 4.30
N HIS A 60 8.16 9.69 5.51
CA HIS A 60 7.72 10.70 6.48
C HIS A 60 8.85 11.60 6.96
N ALA A 61 10.06 11.06 7.16
CA ALA A 61 11.24 11.85 7.51
C ALA A 61 11.59 12.93 6.47
N ARG A 62 11.06 12.81 5.24
CA ARG A 62 11.20 13.79 4.16
C ARG A 62 10.01 14.75 4.04
N GLY A 63 9.07 14.70 4.98
CA GLY A 63 7.84 15.50 4.91
C GLY A 63 6.90 15.07 3.78
N LEU A 64 7.01 13.81 3.34
CA LEU A 64 6.15 13.19 2.35
C LEU A 64 5.19 12.20 3.03
N LYS A 65 4.26 11.65 2.27
CA LYS A 65 3.20 10.72 2.68
C LYS A 65 3.26 9.45 1.84
N LEU A 66 3.03 8.30 2.47
CA LEU A 66 3.06 7.00 1.79
C LEU A 66 1.64 6.53 1.46
N GLY A 67 1.38 6.26 0.19
CA GLY A 67 0.18 5.56 -0.26
C GLY A 67 0.45 4.09 -0.58
N ILE A 68 -0.56 3.24 -0.39
CA ILE A 68 -0.53 1.82 -0.76
C ILE A 68 -1.75 1.44 -1.61
N TYR A 69 -1.68 0.29 -2.26
CA TYR A 69 -2.73 -0.27 -3.08
C TYR A 69 -3.36 -1.51 -2.44
N ALA A 70 -4.67 -1.61 -2.52
CA ALA A 70 -5.44 -2.82 -2.28
C ALA A 70 -6.61 -2.92 -3.30
N ASP A 71 -7.37 -4.01 -3.24
CA ASP A 71 -8.48 -4.27 -4.15
C ASP A 71 -9.66 -4.86 -3.36
N MET A 72 -10.86 -4.30 -3.51
CA MET A 72 -12.08 -4.87 -2.96
C MET A 72 -12.50 -6.07 -3.81
N GLY A 73 -11.90 -7.23 -3.56
CA GLY A 73 -12.07 -8.46 -4.32
C GLY A 73 -11.20 -9.60 -3.82
N ASN A 74 -11.34 -10.80 -4.40
CA ASN A 74 -10.54 -11.97 -3.99
C ASN A 74 -9.05 -11.81 -4.37
N PHE A 75 -8.80 -11.09 -5.47
CA PHE A 75 -7.45 -10.80 -5.96
C PHE A 75 -7.38 -9.35 -6.43
N THR A 76 -6.19 -8.78 -6.37
CA THR A 76 -5.87 -7.55 -7.08
C THR A 76 -5.92 -7.75 -8.58
N CYS A 77 -5.98 -6.67 -9.37
CA CYS A 77 -5.93 -6.75 -10.82
C CYS A 77 -4.69 -7.53 -11.35
N GLY A 78 -3.55 -7.45 -10.66
CA GLY A 78 -2.31 -8.18 -10.93
C GLY A 78 -2.25 -9.60 -10.35
N GLY A 79 -3.32 -10.07 -9.70
CA GLY A 79 -3.42 -11.43 -9.17
C GLY A 79 -2.66 -11.66 -7.86
N TYR A 80 -2.58 -10.63 -7.01
CA TYR A 80 -2.12 -10.71 -5.61
C TYR A 80 -3.34 -10.84 -4.68
N PRO A 81 -3.18 -11.21 -3.39
CA PRO A 81 -4.31 -11.28 -2.48
C PRO A 81 -5.05 -9.94 -2.41
N GLY A 82 -6.36 -9.96 -2.68
CA GLY A 82 -7.23 -8.80 -2.51
C GLY A 82 -7.81 -8.74 -1.09
N THR A 83 -8.58 -7.70 -0.81
CA THR A 83 -9.28 -7.44 0.44
C THR A 83 -10.76 -7.77 0.28
N THR A 84 -11.18 -8.85 0.91
CA THR A 84 -12.58 -9.29 0.99
C THR A 84 -13.28 -8.68 2.20
N LEU A 85 -14.61 -8.78 2.26
CA LEU A 85 -15.40 -8.22 3.38
C LEU A 85 -14.99 -8.78 4.75
N ASP A 86 -14.56 -10.04 4.83
CA ASP A 86 -14.09 -10.67 6.06
C ASP A 86 -12.64 -10.30 6.43
N THR A 87 -11.86 -9.76 5.48
CA THR A 87 -10.46 -9.35 5.70
C THR A 87 -10.25 -7.83 5.76
N ILE A 88 -11.29 -7.04 5.48
CA ILE A 88 -11.18 -5.57 5.42
C ILE A 88 -10.62 -4.94 6.71
N GLN A 89 -11.05 -5.45 7.88
CA GLN A 89 -10.57 -4.92 9.16
C GLN A 89 -9.10 -5.28 9.40
N ILE A 90 -8.70 -6.53 9.14
CA ILE A 90 -7.30 -6.93 9.34
C ILE A 90 -6.37 -6.22 8.35
N ASP A 91 -6.82 -5.96 7.12
CA ASP A 91 -6.04 -5.23 6.12
C ASP A 91 -5.92 -3.75 6.50
N ALA A 92 -7.01 -3.11 6.94
CA ALA A 92 -6.99 -1.74 7.45
C ALA A 92 -6.05 -1.58 8.65
N ASP A 93 -6.11 -2.50 9.63
CA ASP A 93 -5.23 -2.51 10.80
C ASP A 93 -3.77 -2.74 10.39
N THR A 94 -3.54 -3.62 9.41
CA THR A 94 -2.19 -3.88 8.85
C THR A 94 -1.62 -2.60 8.23
N PHE A 95 -2.36 -1.90 7.37
CA PHE A 95 -1.90 -0.65 6.76
C PHE A 95 -1.68 0.46 7.78
N ALA A 96 -2.58 0.58 8.77
CA ALA A 96 -2.44 1.54 9.86
C ALA A 96 -1.19 1.25 10.71
N SER A 97 -0.89 -0.01 10.98
CA SER A 97 0.32 -0.42 11.73
C SER A 97 1.62 -0.06 11.01
N TRP A 98 1.58 0.08 9.68
CA TRP A 98 2.68 0.54 8.86
C TRP A 98 2.71 2.06 8.65
N GLU A 99 1.75 2.79 9.22
CA GLU A 99 1.57 4.24 9.08
C GLU A 99 1.37 4.70 7.62
N VAL A 100 0.59 3.94 6.85
CA VAL A 100 0.15 4.36 5.51
C VAL A 100 -0.81 5.55 5.60
N ASP A 101 -0.62 6.55 4.75
CA ASP A 101 -1.43 7.79 4.70
C ASP A 101 -2.59 7.74 3.71
N MET A 102 -2.53 6.88 2.70
CA MET A 102 -3.53 6.80 1.64
C MET A 102 -3.67 5.38 1.11
N LEU A 103 -4.91 4.97 0.84
CA LEU A 103 -5.23 3.71 0.20
C LEU A 103 -5.83 3.97 -1.19
N LYS A 104 -5.21 3.47 -2.25
CA LYS A 104 -5.89 3.26 -3.53
C LYS A 104 -6.61 1.92 -3.43
N PHE A 105 -7.93 1.94 -3.58
CA PHE A 105 -8.76 0.75 -3.46
C PHE A 105 -9.49 0.43 -4.76
N ASP A 106 -9.02 -0.62 -5.44
CA ASP A 106 -9.55 -1.05 -6.74
C ASP A 106 -10.73 -2.04 -6.58
N GLY A 107 -11.21 -2.62 -7.67
CA GLY A 107 -12.32 -3.57 -7.63
C GLY A 107 -12.27 -4.66 -8.69
N CYS A 108 -11.09 -5.20 -8.99
CA CYS A 108 -10.99 -6.41 -9.79
C CYS A 108 -11.50 -7.62 -9.00
N TYR A 109 -11.83 -8.73 -9.69
CA TYR A 109 -12.24 -9.99 -9.05
C TYR A 109 -13.33 -9.86 -7.95
N SER A 110 -14.31 -8.99 -8.22
CA SER A 110 -15.34 -8.56 -7.28
C SER A 110 -16.66 -8.27 -7.98
N ASN A 111 -17.77 -8.40 -7.26
CA ASN A 111 -19.10 -8.09 -7.77
C ASN A 111 -19.65 -6.75 -7.25
N SER A 112 -20.73 -6.26 -7.88
CA SER A 112 -21.31 -4.95 -7.54
C SER A 112 -21.78 -4.84 -6.08
N SER A 113 -22.24 -5.94 -5.48
CA SER A 113 -22.70 -5.96 -4.08
C SER A 113 -21.53 -5.87 -3.10
N GLU A 114 -20.44 -6.60 -3.36
CA GLU A 114 -19.21 -6.53 -2.54
C GLU A 114 -18.62 -5.12 -2.54
N LYS A 115 -18.51 -4.50 -3.71
CA LYS A 115 -18.04 -3.11 -3.85
C LYS A 115 -18.90 -2.12 -3.08
N ALA A 116 -20.22 -2.31 -3.07
CA ALA A 116 -21.14 -1.42 -2.39
C ALA A 116 -21.10 -1.56 -0.85
N LEU A 117 -20.72 -2.73 -0.34
CA LEU A 117 -20.59 -2.98 1.11
C LEU A 117 -19.22 -2.59 1.66
N GLY A 118 -18.20 -2.61 0.81
CA GLY A 118 -16.81 -2.30 1.16
C GLY A 118 -16.41 -0.83 1.06
N LEU A 119 -17.27 0.02 0.49
CA LEU A 119 -17.15 1.47 0.41
C LEU A 119 -18.01 2.16 1.47
#